data_AF-A0A973P971-F1
#
_entry.id   AF-A0A973P971-F1
#
_cell.length_a   1.000
_cell.length_b   1.000
_cell.length_c   1.000
_cell.angle_alpha   90.00
_cell.angle_beta   90.00
_cell.angle_gamma   90.00
#
_symmetry.space_group_name_H-M   'P 1'
#
loop_
_entity.id
_entity.type
_entity.pdbx_description
1 polymer ?
#
loop_
_entity_poly.entity_id
_entity_poly.type
_entity_poly.pdbx_seq_one_letter_code
_entity_poly.pdbx_strand_id
1 'polypeptide(L)'
;LDGPDATGVHFGIGRNSVPQAEPVESRCPLIVESVETVPDSGGPGRFRGGLGSRTVYRFLADCHVTTRGDRLRLPPPGRDGGLPGRVGGFFKRHLDGRVERLASKVNNVRFGAGEAFIVETTGGGGLGPPSERDRDAVLADLESGHITGRGAAEDYGVSV
;
A
#
# COMPACT_ATOMS: atom_id res chain seq x y z
N LEU A 1 -18.92 5.73 7.31
CA LEU A 1 -18.25 4.41 7.35
C LEU A 1 -17.32 4.36 6.16
N ASP A 2 -16.02 4.29 6.40
CA ASP A 2 -15.01 4.18 5.34
C ASP A 2 -14.67 2.73 5.03
N GLY A 3 -13.96 2.50 3.92
CA GLY A 3 -13.42 1.19 3.59
C GLY A 3 -12.38 0.75 4.62
N PRO A 4 -12.34 -0.53 5.01
CA PRO A 4 -11.40 -1.00 6.01
C PRO A 4 -9.96 -1.02 5.47
N ASP A 5 -9.05 -0.47 6.24
CA ASP A 5 -7.64 -0.31 5.88
C ASP A 5 -6.86 -1.64 5.99
N ALA A 6 -5.87 -1.82 5.11
CA ALA A 6 -4.92 -2.94 5.13
C ALA A 6 -5.53 -4.35 5.19
N THR A 7 -6.74 -4.54 4.63
CA THR A 7 -7.48 -5.82 4.68
C THR A 7 -6.94 -6.95 3.79
N GLY A 8 -5.88 -6.69 3.01
CA GLY A 8 -5.20 -7.70 2.20
C GLY A 8 -5.75 -7.88 0.78
N VAL A 9 -5.45 -9.02 0.14
CA VAL A 9 -5.85 -9.28 -1.26
C VAL A 9 -7.33 -9.63 -1.37
N HIS A 10 -8.00 -9.04 -2.36
CA HIS A 10 -9.41 -9.28 -2.72
C HIS A 10 -9.72 -10.71 -3.22
N PHE A 11 -8.73 -11.61 -3.29
CA PHE A 11 -8.90 -13.01 -3.73
C PHE A 11 -8.89 -13.96 -2.54
N GLY A 12 -10.09 -14.39 -2.12
CA GLY A 12 -10.28 -15.61 -1.31
C GLY A 12 -10.04 -15.45 0.19
N ILE A 13 -11.15 -15.51 0.94
CA ILE A 13 -11.20 -15.80 2.39
C ILE A 13 -10.55 -14.76 3.32
N GLY A 14 -10.69 -13.45 3.10
CA GLY A 14 -10.55 -12.43 4.16
C GLY A 14 -9.31 -12.54 5.07
N ARG A 15 -8.20 -13.09 4.58
CA ARG A 15 -6.97 -13.28 5.34
C ARG A 15 -6.07 -12.09 5.05
N ASN A 16 -5.86 -11.27 6.07
CA ASN A 16 -4.78 -10.28 6.09
C ASN A 16 -3.51 -10.95 5.57
N SER A 17 -3.05 -10.47 4.41
CA SER A 17 -2.01 -11.14 3.63
C SER A 17 -0.60 -10.68 4.02
N VAL A 18 -0.50 -9.90 5.09
CA VAL A 18 0.78 -9.56 5.71
C VAL A 18 1.14 -10.72 6.64
N PRO A 19 2.19 -11.51 6.32
CA PRO A 19 2.61 -12.57 7.21
C PRO A 19 3.14 -11.98 8.53
N GLN A 20 2.99 -12.73 9.62
CA GLN A 20 3.60 -12.35 10.89
C GLN A 20 5.12 -12.29 10.71
N ALA A 21 5.77 -11.27 11.29
CA ALA A 21 7.20 -11.05 11.12
C ALA A 21 8.03 -12.22 11.66
N GLU A 22 7.81 -12.62 12.93
CA GLU A 22 8.66 -13.62 13.61
C GLU A 22 8.70 -14.99 12.89
N PRO A 23 7.57 -15.54 12.41
CA PRO A 23 7.60 -16.77 11.62
C PRO A 23 8.33 -16.65 10.28
N VAL A 24 8.32 -15.47 9.65
CA VAL A 24 9.05 -15.24 8.40
C VAL A 24 10.55 -15.13 8.67
N GLU A 25 10.94 -14.31 9.65
CA GLU A 25 12.36 -14.09 10.01
C GLU A 25 13.04 -15.35 10.54
N SER A 26 12.30 -16.23 11.23
CA SER A 26 12.83 -17.52 11.70
C SER A 26 13.06 -18.54 10.58
N ARG A 27 12.38 -18.40 9.43
CA ARG A 27 12.43 -19.37 8.32
C ARG A 27 13.24 -18.89 7.14
N CYS A 28 13.39 -17.58 6.98
CA CYS A 28 14.06 -16.97 5.84
C CYS A 28 15.18 -16.05 6.33
N PRO A 29 16.32 -15.97 5.63
CA PRO A 29 17.42 -15.06 5.98
C PRO A 29 17.06 -13.62 5.59
N LEU A 30 16.07 -13.03 6.27
CA LEU A 30 15.57 -11.68 6.06
C LEU A 30 15.04 -11.09 7.38
N ILE A 31 14.90 -9.77 7.40
CA ILE A 31 14.26 -9.00 8.47
C ILE A 31 13.08 -8.23 7.87
N VAL A 32 11.95 -8.20 8.56
CA VAL A 32 10.81 -7.33 8.26
C VAL A 32 11.09 -5.98 8.89
N GLU A 33 11.51 -5.01 8.08
CA GLU A 33 11.85 -3.68 8.59
C GLU A 33 10.63 -2.85 8.99
N SER A 34 9.54 -2.98 8.22
CA SER A 34 8.30 -2.28 8.51
C SER A 34 7.10 -2.98 7.90
N VAL A 35 5.96 -2.81 8.58
CA VAL A 35 4.61 -3.05 8.09
C VAL A 35 3.83 -1.79 8.41
N GLU A 36 3.40 -1.08 7.38
CA GLU A 36 2.72 0.22 7.53
C GLU A 36 1.55 0.34 6.56
N THR A 37 0.55 1.15 6.90
CA THR A 37 -0.41 1.65 5.91
C THR A 37 0.29 2.64 5.01
N VAL A 38 -0.17 2.78 3.76
CA VAL A 38 0.36 3.82 2.88
C VAL A 38 -0.60 5.00 2.81
N PRO A 39 -0.21 6.19 3.29
CA PRO A 39 -1.03 7.39 3.19
C PRO A 39 -1.45 7.67 1.75
N ASP A 40 -2.64 8.27 1.58
CA ASP A 40 -3.24 8.67 0.30
C ASP A 40 -3.42 7.51 -0.70
N SER A 41 -3.34 6.25 -0.24
CA SER A 41 -3.54 5.10 -1.13
C SER A 41 -5.01 4.75 -1.33
N GLY A 42 -5.85 5.05 -0.34
CA GLY A 42 -7.30 4.92 -0.42
C GLY A 42 -7.88 5.96 -1.37
N GLY A 43 -8.79 5.55 -2.24
CA GLY A 43 -9.46 6.43 -3.19
C GLY A 43 -10.28 7.48 -2.47
N PRO A 44 -10.11 8.77 -2.80
CA PRO A 44 -10.91 9.83 -2.21
C PRO A 44 -12.39 9.69 -2.49
N GLY A 45 -13.23 10.07 -1.54
CA GLY A 45 -14.68 10.06 -1.68
C GLY A 45 -15.36 10.53 -0.40
N ARG A 46 -16.68 10.70 -0.42
CA ARG A 46 -17.47 10.95 0.81
C ARG A 46 -17.14 9.90 1.86
N PHE A 47 -17.04 8.65 1.42
CA PHE A 47 -16.43 7.56 2.16
C PHE A 47 -15.12 7.16 1.48
N ARG A 48 -14.02 7.24 2.23
CA ARG A 48 -12.67 6.94 1.74
C ARG A 48 -12.54 5.44 1.46
N GLY A 49 -11.86 5.08 0.39
CA GLY A 49 -11.45 3.70 0.17
C GLY A 49 -10.42 3.25 1.21
N GLY A 50 -10.40 1.97 1.58
CA GLY A 50 -9.41 1.45 2.54
C GLY A 50 -7.98 1.65 2.04
N LEU A 51 -7.05 1.99 2.94
CA LEU A 51 -5.64 2.15 2.61
C LEU A 51 -5.00 0.82 2.22
N GLY A 52 -4.10 0.88 1.26
CA GLY A 52 -3.11 -0.15 1.03
C GLY A 52 -2.07 -0.19 2.16
N SER A 53 -1.29 -1.26 2.17
CA SER A 53 -0.21 -1.52 3.10
C SER A 53 1.11 -1.67 2.36
N ARG A 54 2.20 -1.29 3.02
CA ARG A 54 3.58 -1.54 2.60
C ARG A 54 4.25 -2.48 3.59
N THR A 55 4.92 -3.50 3.08
CA THR A 55 5.84 -4.33 3.86
C THR A 55 7.22 -4.31 3.23
N VAL A 56 8.24 -4.13 4.06
CA VAL A 56 9.63 -4.05 3.63
C VAL A 56 10.43 -5.23 4.19
N TYR A 57 10.91 -6.09 3.29
CA TYR A 57 11.73 -7.25 3.62
C TYR A 57 13.18 -6.99 3.24
N ARG A 58 14.08 -6.80 4.22
CA ARG A 58 15.51 -6.67 3.95
C ARG A 58 16.20 -8.02 4.08
N PHE A 59 16.94 -8.43 3.05
CA PHE A 59 17.63 -9.72 3.05
C PHE A 59 18.92 -9.66 3.87
N LEU A 60 19.22 -10.76 4.57
CA LEU A 60 20.47 -10.96 5.32
C LEU A 60 21.51 -11.76 4.52
N ALA A 61 21.11 -12.36 3.41
CA ALA A 61 21.94 -13.12 2.49
C ALA A 61 21.49 -12.89 1.04
N ASP A 62 22.37 -13.18 0.10
CA ASP A 62 22.03 -13.14 -1.33
C ASP A 62 20.86 -14.10 -1.64
N CYS A 63 19.88 -13.63 -2.40
CA CYS A 63 18.69 -14.41 -2.71
C CYS A 63 18.12 -14.06 -4.10
N HIS A 64 17.09 -14.81 -4.49
CA HIS A 64 16.31 -14.55 -5.70
C HIS A 64 14.84 -14.39 -5.34
N VAL A 65 14.20 -13.35 -5.87
CA VAL A 65 12.78 -13.08 -5.69
C VAL A 65 12.06 -13.26 -7.01
N THR A 66 10.94 -13.97 -6.97
CA THR A 66 9.99 -14.07 -8.07
C THR A 66 8.72 -13.31 -7.71
N THR A 67 8.28 -12.40 -8.57
CA THR A 67 7.07 -11.62 -8.34
C THR A 67 5.89 -12.21 -9.12
N ARG A 68 4.71 -12.21 -8.49
CA ARG A 68 3.44 -12.58 -9.10
C ARG A 68 2.35 -11.67 -8.52
N GLY A 69 1.98 -10.66 -9.29
CA GLY A 69 0.91 -9.73 -8.93
C GLY A 69 -0.01 -9.47 -10.11
N ASP A 70 -1.30 -9.39 -9.81
CA ASP A 70 -2.35 -8.95 -10.71
C ASP A 70 -2.95 -7.64 -10.22
N ARG A 71 -3.64 -6.90 -11.10
CA ARG A 71 -4.22 -5.59 -10.80
C ARG A 71 -3.22 -4.52 -10.29
N LEU A 72 -1.95 -4.61 -10.70
CA LEU A 72 -0.91 -3.62 -10.38
C LEU A 72 -0.72 -2.54 -11.46
N ARG A 73 -1.63 -2.48 -12.45
CA ARG A 73 -1.60 -1.50 -13.56
C ARG A 73 -2.84 -0.62 -13.61
N LEU A 74 -4.00 -1.17 -13.26
CA LEU A 74 -5.28 -0.47 -13.27
C LEU A 74 -5.69 -0.21 -11.82
N PRO A 75 -5.95 1.06 -11.44
CA PRO A 75 -6.37 1.39 -10.08
C PRO A 75 -7.75 0.80 -9.79
N PRO A 76 -8.04 0.38 -8.54
CA PRO A 76 -9.39 0.04 -8.13
C PRO A 76 -10.30 1.27 -8.32
N PRO A 77 -11.37 1.15 -9.13
CA PRO A 77 -12.20 2.29 -9.48
C PRO A 77 -13.02 2.74 -8.27
N GLY A 78 -13.21 4.05 -8.14
CA GLY A 78 -14.21 4.61 -7.25
C GLY A 78 -15.64 4.39 -7.77
N ARG A 79 -16.64 4.72 -6.95
CA ARG A 79 -18.06 4.57 -7.25
C ARG A 79 -18.84 5.82 -6.90
N ASP A 80 -19.90 6.09 -7.65
CA ASP A 80 -20.85 7.18 -7.40
C ASP A 80 -20.21 8.56 -7.17
N GLY A 81 -19.18 8.89 -7.95
CA GLY A 81 -18.43 10.14 -7.83
C GLY A 81 -17.16 10.05 -6.96
N GLY A 82 -16.91 8.91 -6.32
CA GLY A 82 -15.64 8.62 -5.66
C GLY A 82 -14.50 8.39 -6.66
N LEU A 83 -13.28 8.71 -6.23
CA LEU A 83 -12.06 8.62 -7.03
C LEU A 83 -11.38 7.25 -6.89
N PRO A 84 -10.57 6.85 -7.89
CA PRO A 84 -9.83 5.59 -7.85
C PRO A 84 -8.82 5.55 -6.70
N GLY A 85 -8.62 4.35 -6.14
CA GLY A 85 -7.53 4.08 -5.20
C GLY A 85 -6.18 3.94 -5.90
N ARG A 86 -5.09 4.00 -5.14
CA ARG A 86 -3.73 3.86 -5.70
C ARG A 86 -3.42 2.42 -6.08
N VAL A 87 -2.70 2.26 -7.18
CA VAL A 87 -2.13 0.96 -7.56
C VAL A 87 -1.02 0.54 -6.59
N GLY A 88 -1.01 -0.74 -6.23
CA GLY A 88 0.11 -1.35 -5.52
C GLY A 88 1.30 -1.63 -6.43
N GLY A 89 2.31 -2.31 -5.90
CA GLY A 89 3.50 -2.65 -6.65
C GLY A 89 4.51 -3.48 -5.89
N PHE A 90 5.53 -3.90 -6.62
CA PHE A 90 6.72 -4.53 -6.08
C PHE A 90 7.92 -3.65 -6.38
N PHE A 91 8.80 -3.49 -5.41
CA PHE A 91 9.97 -2.65 -5.56
C PHE A 91 11.20 -3.30 -4.96
N LYS A 92 12.36 -2.99 -5.55
CA LYS A 92 13.67 -3.33 -5.05
C LYS A 92 14.32 -2.06 -4.52
N ARG A 93 14.72 -2.06 -3.25
CA ARG A 93 15.60 -1.04 -2.69
C ARG A 93 17.04 -1.54 -2.71
N HIS A 94 17.87 -0.85 -3.47
CA HIS A 94 19.30 -1.09 -3.60
C HIS A 94 20.05 -0.55 -2.37
N LEU A 95 21.31 -0.96 -2.19
CA LEU A 95 22.15 -0.52 -1.06
C LEU A 95 22.44 0.98 -1.07
N ASP A 96 22.42 1.62 -2.23
CA ASP A 96 22.57 3.07 -2.42
C ASP A 96 21.28 3.85 -2.08
N GLY A 97 20.22 3.15 -1.65
CA GLY A 97 18.92 3.74 -1.33
C GLY A 97 18.00 3.91 -2.55
N ARG A 98 18.46 3.66 -3.77
CA ARG A 98 17.60 3.72 -4.97
C ARG A 98 16.47 2.71 -4.84
N VAL A 99 15.24 3.15 -5.14
CA VAL A 99 14.07 2.28 -5.23
C VAL A 99 13.69 2.09 -6.69
N GLU A 100 13.68 0.83 -7.14
CA GLU A 100 13.35 0.41 -8.49
C GLU A 100 12.02 -0.35 -8.48
N ARG A 101 11.06 0.05 -9.32
CA ARG A 101 9.81 -0.71 -9.49
C ARG A 101 10.07 -1.95 -10.33
N LEU A 102 9.71 -3.10 -9.79
CA LEU A 102 9.79 -4.39 -10.49
C LEU A 102 8.54 -4.63 -11.33
N ALA A 103 8.69 -5.43 -12.38
CA ALA A 103 7.55 -5.92 -13.14
C ALA A 103 6.62 -6.76 -12.24
N SER A 104 5.31 -6.71 -12.52
CA SER A 104 4.31 -7.45 -11.76
C SER A 104 4.49 -8.97 -11.84
N LYS A 105 5.14 -9.46 -12.91
CA LYS A 105 5.49 -10.86 -13.13
C LYS A 105 6.90 -10.94 -13.68
N VAL A 106 7.87 -11.22 -12.82
CA VAL A 106 9.26 -11.48 -13.20
C VAL A 106 9.83 -12.62 -12.36
N ASN A 107 10.71 -13.42 -12.95
CA ASN A 107 11.34 -14.57 -12.30
C ASN A 107 12.75 -14.22 -11.87
N ASN A 108 13.18 -14.79 -10.74
CA ASN A 108 14.57 -14.84 -10.32
C ASN A 108 15.30 -13.50 -10.35
N VAL A 109 14.66 -12.43 -9.86
CA VAL A 109 15.33 -11.15 -9.65
C VAL A 109 16.35 -11.34 -8.53
N ARG A 110 17.64 -11.07 -8.80
CA ARG A 110 18.69 -11.17 -7.78
C ARG A 110 18.60 -10.01 -6.77
N PHE A 111 18.70 -10.36 -5.49
CA PHE A 111 18.91 -9.44 -4.39
C PHE A 111 20.21 -9.81 -3.67
N GLY A 112 21.05 -8.82 -3.40
CA GLY A 112 22.20 -8.96 -2.53
C GLY A 112 21.80 -8.83 -1.06
N ALA A 113 22.64 -9.36 -0.16
CA ALA A 113 22.51 -9.09 1.26
C ALA A 113 22.43 -7.58 1.54
N GLY A 114 21.48 -7.16 2.38
CA GLY A 114 21.21 -5.76 2.73
C GLY A 114 20.23 -5.04 1.80
N GLU A 115 19.98 -5.54 0.58
CA GLU A 115 18.92 -5.01 -0.28
C GLU A 115 17.54 -5.40 0.25
N ALA A 116 16.51 -4.65 -0.14
CA ALA A 116 15.16 -4.89 0.36
C ALA A 116 14.11 -5.05 -0.75
N PHE A 117 13.22 -6.01 -0.56
CA PHE A 117 12.02 -6.20 -1.36
C PHE A 117 10.84 -5.51 -0.66
N ILE A 118 10.22 -4.56 -1.37
CA ILE A 118 9.08 -3.78 -0.89
C ILE A 118 7.84 -4.28 -1.61
N VAL A 119 6.82 -4.62 -0.84
CA VAL A 119 5.50 -5.01 -1.34
C VAL A 119 4.50 -3.95 -0.93
N GLU A 120 3.83 -3.32 -1.90
CA GLU A 120 2.70 -2.45 -1.66
C GLU A 120 1.41 -3.07 -2.20
N THR A 121 0.38 -3.13 -1.35
CA THR A 121 -0.97 -3.50 -1.76
C THR A 121 -1.73 -2.28 -2.32
N THR A 122 -2.73 -2.53 -3.16
CA THR A 122 -3.60 -1.48 -3.70
C THR A 122 -4.49 -0.91 -2.60
N GLY A 123 -4.77 0.39 -2.64
CA GLY A 123 -5.89 0.93 -1.86
C GLY A 123 -7.24 0.69 -2.54
N GLY A 124 -8.32 0.76 -1.77
CA GLY A 124 -9.70 0.66 -2.29
C GLY A 124 -10.13 1.92 -3.01
N GLY A 125 -11.11 1.84 -3.92
CA GLY A 125 -11.73 3.03 -4.51
C GLY A 125 -12.65 3.74 -3.52
N GLY A 126 -12.76 5.06 -3.64
CA GLY A 126 -13.67 5.86 -2.82
C GLY A 126 -15.12 5.73 -3.26
N LEU A 127 -16.05 6.10 -2.38
CA LEU A 127 -17.49 6.11 -2.63
C LEU A 127 -18.07 7.51 -2.39
N GLY A 128 -18.81 8.03 -3.37
CA GLY A 128 -19.40 9.37 -3.30
C GLY A 128 -18.40 10.50 -3.59
N PRO A 129 -18.85 11.72 -3.94
CA PRO A 129 -17.97 12.84 -4.22
C PRO A 129 -17.08 13.19 -3.01
N PRO A 130 -15.75 13.39 -3.18
CA PRO A 130 -14.85 13.81 -2.09
C PRO A 130 -15.28 15.12 -1.41
N SER A 131 -15.88 16.05 -2.15
CA SER A 131 -16.40 17.32 -1.64
C SER A 131 -17.57 17.17 -0.66
N GLU A 132 -18.19 15.99 -0.58
CA GLU A 132 -19.23 15.68 0.42
C GLU A 132 -18.66 15.00 1.68
N ARG A 133 -17.35 14.76 1.75
CA ARG A 133 -16.74 14.20 2.95
C ARG A 133 -16.83 15.21 4.09
N ASP A 134 -17.25 14.72 5.25
CA ASP A 134 -17.30 15.52 6.47
C ASP A 134 -15.91 16.06 6.85
N ARG A 135 -15.83 17.34 7.20
CA ARG A 135 -14.54 18.00 7.48
C ARG A 135 -13.85 17.40 8.69
N ASP A 136 -14.58 17.01 9.74
CA ASP A 136 -13.99 16.43 10.94
C ASP A 136 -13.42 15.03 10.62
N ALA A 137 -14.07 14.28 9.72
CA ALA A 137 -13.51 13.03 9.21
C ALA A 137 -12.21 13.23 8.42
N VAL A 138 -12.07 14.31 7.64
CA VAL A 138 -10.81 14.65 6.96
C VAL A 138 -9.70 14.99 7.96
N LEU A 139 -10.01 15.75 9.01
CA LEU A 139 -9.05 16.09 10.07
C LEU A 139 -8.62 14.86 10.88
N ALA A 140 -9.55 13.94 11.15
CA ALA A 140 -9.23 12.67 11.82
C ALA A 140 -8.32 11.77 10.97
N ASP A 141 -8.54 11.72 9.64
CA ASP A 141 -7.64 11.00 8.72
C ASP A 141 -6.24 11.62 8.66
N LEU A 142 -6.14 12.95 8.73
CA LEU A 142 -4.86 13.66 8.81
C LEU A 142 -4.12 13.36 10.11
N GLU A 143 -4.81 13.45 11.25
CA GLU A 143 -4.23 13.16 12.57
C GLU A 143 -3.77 11.69 12.67
N SER A 144 -4.52 10.77 12.07
CA SER A 144 -4.20 9.34 12.03
C SER A 144 -3.13 8.99 10.99
N GLY A 145 -2.70 9.96 10.15
CA GLY A 145 -1.76 9.73 9.06
C GLY A 145 -2.31 8.89 7.90
N HIS A 146 -3.64 8.76 7.79
CA HIS A 146 -4.28 8.06 6.67
C HIS A 146 -4.18 8.83 5.36
N ILE A 147 -4.21 10.16 5.46
CA ILE A 147 -3.97 11.07 4.35
C ILE A 147 -2.87 12.05 4.74
N THR A 148 -2.17 12.59 3.74
CA THR A 148 -1.19 13.65 3.96
C THR A 148 -1.85 15.03 3.92
N GLY A 149 -1.17 16.06 4.43
CA GLY A 149 -1.63 17.45 4.30
C GLY A 149 -1.84 17.86 2.83
N ARG A 150 -1.03 17.31 1.92
CA ARG A 150 -1.22 17.48 0.48
C ARG A 150 -2.49 16.79 -0.01
N GLY A 151 -2.71 15.53 0.37
CA GLY A 151 -3.92 14.78 0.01
C GLY A 151 -5.20 15.45 0.52
N ALA A 152 -5.19 15.95 1.76
CA ALA A 152 -6.32 16.72 2.30
C ALA A 152 -6.64 17.98 1.48
N ALA A 153 -5.62 18.71 1.03
CA ALA A 153 -5.80 19.91 0.24
C ALA A 153 -6.25 19.60 -1.21
N GLU A 154 -5.58 18.65 -1.88
CA GLU A 154 -5.83 18.31 -3.28
C GLU A 154 -7.15 17.54 -3.47
N ASP A 155 -7.44 16.58 -2.59
CA ASP A 155 -8.57 15.66 -2.78
C ASP A 155 -9.85 16.13 -2.07
N TYR A 156 -9.73 16.86 -0.96
CA TYR A 156 -10.86 17.25 -0.11
C TYR A 156 -11.01 18.76 0.08
N GLY A 157 -10.08 19.58 -0.42
CA GLY A 157 -10.13 21.04 -0.26
C GLY A 157 -9.91 21.53 1.17
N VAL A 158 -9.33 20.70 2.05
CA VAL A 158 -9.05 21.04 3.44
C VAL A 158 -7.55 21.33 3.60
N SER A 159 -7.22 22.57 3.92
CA SER A 159 -5.85 22.98 4.26
C SER A 159 -5.70 23.11 5.78
N VAL A 160 -4.57 22.63 6.30
CA VAL A 160 -4.15 22.70 7.71
C VAL A 160 -2.70 23.14 7.81
#